data_AF-A0A8C0L2Q2-F1
#
_entry.id   AF-A0A8C0L2Q2-F1
#
_cell.length_a   1.000
_cell.length_b   1.000
_cell.length_c   1.000
_cell.angle_alpha   90.00
_cell.angle_beta   90.00
_cell.angle_gamma   90.00
#
_symmetry.space_group_name_H-M   'P 1'
#
loop_
_entity.id
_entity.type
_entity.pdbx_description
1 polymer ?
#
loop_
_entity_poly.entity_id
_entity_poly.type
_entity_poly.pdbx_seq_one_letter_code
_entity_poly.pdbx_strand_id
1 'polypeptide(L)'
;MSTVKEKLIENLIEEDKISQRKITIVGTGAVGMACAICILLKDLADELALVDVAVDKLKGETMDLQHGSLFFNTSKITSGKVDILTYVVWKLSGLPATRVFGSGCNLDSARFRYLIGEKLGVHPTSCHGWIIGEHGDSSVPLWSGVNVAGVALKTLDPKLGTDADKDQWKNIHKQVVER
;
A
#
# COMPACT_ATOMS: atom_id res chain seq x y z
N MET A 1 -19.25 13.35 42.67
CA MET A 1 -20.01 12.15 42.26
C MET A 1 -19.11 11.37 41.33
N SER A 2 -18.91 10.07 41.57
CA SER A 2 -18.07 9.23 40.69
C SER A 2 -18.76 9.00 39.34
N THR A 3 -17.96 8.97 38.28
CA THR A 3 -18.46 8.74 36.91
C THR A 3 -18.93 7.29 36.74
N VAL A 4 -19.76 7.02 35.72
CA VAL A 4 -20.19 5.64 35.41
C VAL A 4 -18.99 4.74 35.13
N LYS A 5 -17.94 5.27 34.49
CA LYS A 5 -16.69 4.55 34.20
C LYS A 5 -16.01 4.07 35.48
N GLU A 6 -15.87 4.94 36.48
CA GLU A 6 -15.25 4.61 37.77
C GLU A 6 -16.02 3.58 38.58
N LYS A 7 -17.35 3.48 38.37
CA LYS A 7 -18.18 2.45 39.04
C LYS A 7 -18.12 1.10 38.35
N LEU A 8 -17.86 1.08 37.04
CA LEU A 8 -17.89 -0.12 36.21
C LEU A 8 -16.50 -0.74 36.04
N ILE A 9 -15.46 0.09 35.96
CA ILE A 9 -14.10 -0.32 35.61
C ILE A 9 -13.14 0.17 36.69
N GLU A 10 -12.51 -0.79 37.36
CA GLU A 10 -11.37 -0.52 38.24
C GLU A 10 -10.09 -0.50 37.39
N ASN A 11 -9.43 0.64 37.35
CA ASN A 11 -8.22 0.79 36.56
C ASN A 11 -7.00 0.35 37.38
N LEU A 12 -6.42 -0.81 37.05
CA LEU A 12 -5.33 -1.42 37.81
C LEU A 12 -3.96 -0.81 37.49
N ILE A 13 -3.79 -0.26 36.28
CA ILE A 13 -2.53 0.27 35.76
C ILE A 13 -2.85 1.47 34.86
N GLU A 14 -2.01 2.51 34.85
CA GLU A 14 -2.18 3.58 33.85
C GLU A 14 -2.08 3.01 32.43
N GLU A 15 -3.03 3.39 31.55
CA GLU A 15 -3.03 2.96 30.15
C GLU A 15 -1.75 3.45 29.46
N ASP A 16 -0.84 2.52 29.16
CA ASP A 16 0.34 2.80 28.36
C ASP A 16 -0.12 3.07 26.90
N LYS A 17 -0.15 4.34 26.51
CA LYS A 17 -0.74 4.80 25.23
C LYS A 17 0.14 4.51 23.99
N ILE A 18 1.23 3.77 24.16
CA ILE A 18 2.25 3.56 23.13
C ILE A 18 1.85 2.35 22.28
N SER A 19 1.40 2.62 21.06
CA SER A 19 1.19 1.59 20.05
C SER A 19 2.52 0.91 19.70
N GLN A 20 2.48 -0.42 19.56
CA GLN A 20 3.63 -1.24 19.17
C GLN A 20 3.74 -1.36 17.64
N ARG A 21 2.61 -1.31 16.93
CA ARG A 21 2.50 -1.49 15.46
C ARG A 21 1.69 -0.36 14.82
N LYS A 22 2.19 0.86 14.93
CA LYS A 22 1.57 2.02 14.29
C LYS A 22 1.85 2.06 12.80
N ILE A 23 0.80 2.18 11.98
CA ILE A 23 0.91 2.49 10.55
C ILE A 23 0.26 3.83 10.25
N THR A 24 0.94 4.66 9.47
CA THR A 24 0.42 5.97 9.03
C THR A 24 0.20 5.94 7.52
N ILE A 25 -1.01 6.27 7.07
CA ILE A 25 -1.37 6.46 5.67
C ILE A 25 -1.49 7.94 5.41
N VAL A 26 -0.84 8.36 4.34
CA VAL A 26 -0.74 9.73 3.93
C VAL A 26 -1.47 9.87 2.59
N GLY A 27 -2.59 10.59 2.61
CA GLY A 27 -3.61 10.68 1.57
C GLY A 27 -4.80 9.76 1.85
N THR A 28 -6.00 10.33 1.94
CA THR A 28 -7.32 9.68 2.10
C THR A 28 -8.09 9.63 0.78
N GLY A 29 -7.38 9.55 -0.34
CA GLY A 29 -7.95 9.20 -1.65
C GLY A 29 -8.44 7.75 -1.69
N ALA A 30 -9.00 7.33 -2.83
CA ALA A 30 -9.45 5.95 -3.02
C ALA A 30 -8.34 4.91 -2.74
N VAL A 31 -7.11 5.21 -3.16
CA VAL A 31 -5.93 4.35 -2.91
C VAL A 31 -5.60 4.29 -1.42
N GLY A 32 -5.58 5.43 -0.73
CA GLY A 32 -5.28 5.50 0.70
C GLY A 32 -6.29 4.75 1.55
N MET A 33 -7.59 4.90 1.24
CA MET A 33 -8.65 4.19 1.93
C MET A 33 -8.66 2.69 1.65
N ALA A 34 -8.35 2.28 0.41
CA ALA A 34 -8.17 0.86 0.09
C ALA A 34 -7.02 0.24 0.91
N CYS A 35 -5.90 0.96 1.05
CA CYS A 35 -4.79 0.55 1.92
C CYS A 35 -5.23 0.48 3.39
N ALA A 36 -5.98 1.47 3.89
CA ALA A 36 -6.48 1.53 5.26
C ALA A 36 -7.31 0.29 5.60
N ILE A 37 -8.32 0.01 4.76
CA ILE A 37 -9.20 -1.15 4.92
C ILE A 37 -8.41 -2.46 4.85
N CYS A 38 -7.46 -2.59 3.92
CA CYS A 38 -6.62 -3.80 3.83
C CYS A 38 -5.77 -4.02 5.09
N ILE A 39 -5.24 -2.97 5.69
CA ILE A 39 -4.43 -3.03 6.91
C ILE A 39 -5.30 -3.47 8.10
N LEU A 40 -6.48 -2.90 8.22
CA LEU A 40 -7.44 -3.21 9.28
C LEU A 40 -7.96 -4.65 9.16
N LEU A 41 -8.36 -5.08 7.96
CA LEU A 41 -8.87 -6.45 7.72
C LEU A 41 -7.80 -7.54 7.90
N LYS A 42 -6.52 -7.21 7.71
CA LYS A 42 -5.41 -8.15 7.88
C LYS A 42 -4.77 -8.10 9.27
N ASP A 43 -5.31 -7.29 10.18
CA ASP A 43 -4.82 -7.13 11.56
C ASP A 43 -3.31 -6.78 11.63
N LEU A 44 -2.87 -5.89 10.73
CA LEU A 44 -1.45 -5.53 10.59
C LEU A 44 -1.01 -4.41 11.52
N ALA A 45 -1.96 -3.63 12.06
CA ALA A 45 -1.69 -2.48 12.91
C ALA A 45 -2.57 -2.48 14.16
N ASP A 46 -2.01 -2.09 15.29
CA ASP A 46 -2.76 -1.78 16.52
C ASP A 46 -3.18 -0.30 16.58
N GLU A 47 -2.49 0.56 15.82
CA GLU A 47 -2.87 1.96 15.60
C GLU A 47 -2.74 2.33 14.11
N LEU A 48 -3.81 2.88 13.55
CA LEU A 48 -3.83 3.45 12.20
C LEU A 48 -3.93 4.98 12.28
N ALA A 49 -3.05 5.69 11.61
CA ALA A 49 -3.12 7.14 11.46
C ALA A 49 -3.40 7.52 10.01
N LEU A 50 -4.42 8.33 9.76
CA LEU A 50 -4.73 8.89 8.44
C LEU A 50 -4.29 10.34 8.38
N VAL A 51 -3.73 10.76 7.25
CA VAL A 51 -3.22 12.12 7.14
C VAL A 51 -3.55 12.72 5.78
N ASP A 52 -4.21 13.87 5.73
CA ASP A 52 -4.63 14.52 4.48
C ASP A 52 -4.72 16.04 4.64
N VAL A 53 -4.66 16.75 3.52
CA VAL A 53 -4.91 18.20 3.44
C VAL A 53 -6.41 18.52 3.51
N ALA A 54 -7.26 17.63 2.99
CA ALA A 54 -8.72 17.78 2.96
C ALA A 54 -9.34 17.38 4.31
N VAL A 55 -9.39 18.32 5.25
CA VAL A 55 -9.78 18.09 6.66
C VAL A 55 -11.16 17.44 6.82
N ASP A 56 -12.17 17.91 6.10
CA ASP A 56 -13.53 17.39 6.24
C ASP A 56 -13.64 15.97 5.71
N LYS A 57 -12.99 15.70 4.57
CA LYS A 57 -12.89 14.35 4.00
C LYS A 57 -12.18 13.42 4.97
N LEU A 58 -11.00 13.82 5.44
CA LEU A 58 -10.21 13.07 6.39
C LEU A 58 -11.01 12.69 7.65
N LYS A 59 -11.76 13.66 8.20
CA LYS A 59 -12.62 13.43 9.37
C LYS A 59 -13.75 12.45 9.07
N GLY A 60 -14.40 12.58 7.91
CA GLY A 60 -15.43 11.67 7.44
C GLY A 60 -14.91 10.24 7.31
N GLU A 61 -13.82 10.05 6.59
CA GLU A 61 -13.17 8.74 6.38
C GLU A 61 -12.70 8.11 7.70
N THR A 62 -12.14 8.92 8.60
CA THR A 62 -11.72 8.45 9.94
C THR A 62 -12.91 7.95 10.76
N MET A 63 -14.01 8.71 10.76
CA MET A 63 -15.22 8.36 11.50
C MET A 63 -15.87 7.10 10.93
N ASP A 64 -15.87 6.93 9.61
CA ASP A 64 -16.40 5.74 8.95
C ASP A 64 -15.64 4.48 9.36
N LEU A 65 -14.30 4.54 9.36
CA LEU A 65 -13.47 3.44 9.87
C LEU A 65 -13.67 3.18 11.37
N GLN A 66 -13.89 4.22 12.18
CA GLN A 66 -14.19 4.08 13.61
C GLN A 66 -15.53 3.39 13.84
N HIS A 67 -16.57 3.70 13.04
CA HIS A 67 -17.83 2.95 13.10
C HIS A 67 -17.64 1.49 12.70
N GLY A 68 -16.73 1.23 11.76
CA GLY A 68 -16.31 -0.11 11.37
C GLY A 68 -15.44 -0.85 12.40
N SER A 69 -15.03 -0.21 13.51
CA SER A 69 -14.17 -0.83 14.54
C SER A 69 -14.71 -2.13 15.13
N LEU A 70 -16.01 -2.37 15.03
CA LEU A 70 -16.64 -3.65 15.37
C LEU A 70 -16.08 -4.85 14.57
N PHE A 71 -15.55 -4.61 13.38
CA PHE A 71 -15.01 -5.62 12.48
C PHE A 71 -13.48 -5.72 12.50
N PHE A 72 -12.81 -4.90 13.31
CA PHE A 72 -11.35 -4.80 13.33
C PHE A 72 -10.82 -5.00 14.76
N ASN A 73 -9.68 -5.66 14.89
CA ASN A 73 -8.97 -5.76 16.17
C ASN A 73 -8.15 -4.49 16.49
N THR A 74 -7.99 -3.59 15.51
CA THR A 74 -7.29 -2.32 15.66
C THR A 74 -8.11 -1.36 16.53
N SER A 75 -7.60 -1.06 17.72
CA SER A 75 -8.32 -0.27 18.73
C SER A 75 -8.22 1.24 18.54
N LYS A 76 -7.28 1.73 17.71
CA LYS A 76 -6.96 3.16 17.65
C LYS A 76 -6.81 3.66 16.21
N ILE A 77 -7.76 4.47 15.78
CA ILE A 77 -7.73 5.16 14.48
C ILE A 77 -7.68 6.66 14.73
N THR A 78 -6.63 7.33 14.23
CA THR A 78 -6.36 8.76 14.45
C THR A 78 -6.18 9.49 13.11
N SER A 79 -6.35 10.81 13.10
CA SER A 79 -6.10 11.59 11.89
C SER A 79 -5.45 12.96 12.11
N GLY A 80 -4.73 13.45 11.09
CA GLY A 80 -3.99 14.71 11.13
C GLY A 80 -3.76 15.35 9.75
N LYS A 81 -3.09 16.50 9.70
CA LYS A 81 -2.71 17.18 8.44
C LYS A 81 -1.26 16.88 8.08
N VAL A 82 -0.93 16.84 6.79
CA VAL A 82 0.45 16.58 6.33
C VAL A 82 0.75 17.24 4.99
N ASP A 83 2.05 17.44 4.76
CA ASP A 83 2.67 17.93 3.53
C ASP A 83 3.62 16.83 2.98
N ILE A 84 3.37 16.38 1.74
CA ILE A 84 3.65 14.99 1.33
C ILE A 84 4.43 14.91 0.02
N LEU A 85 5.71 14.64 0.12
CA LEU A 85 6.40 13.74 -0.81
C LEU A 85 7.22 12.82 0.09
N THR A 86 7.29 11.51 -0.16
CA THR A 86 8.00 10.55 0.73
C THR A 86 9.40 11.02 1.12
N TYR A 87 10.11 11.67 0.19
CA TYR A 87 11.39 12.34 0.45
C TYR A 87 11.26 13.53 1.42
N VAL A 88 10.26 14.39 1.22
CA VAL A 88 9.95 15.51 2.12
C VAL A 88 9.56 14.99 3.50
N VAL A 89 8.72 13.95 3.60
CA VAL A 89 8.35 13.29 4.86
C VAL A 89 9.60 12.73 5.55
N TRP A 90 10.49 12.08 4.82
CA TRP A 90 11.78 11.62 5.37
C TRP A 90 12.62 12.79 5.91
N LYS A 91 12.80 13.85 5.13
CA LYS A 91 13.60 15.02 5.53
C LYS A 91 13.01 15.78 6.70
N LEU A 92 11.69 15.97 6.73
CA LEU A 92 11.00 16.73 7.77
C LEU A 92 10.82 15.92 9.07
N SER A 93 10.61 14.61 8.98
CA SER A 93 10.39 13.77 10.18
C SER A 93 11.65 13.50 10.99
N GLY A 94 12.84 13.67 10.39
CA GLY A 94 14.12 13.31 11.03
C GLY A 94 14.28 11.80 11.27
N LEU A 95 13.38 10.97 10.74
CA LEU A 95 13.44 9.52 10.90
C LEU A 95 14.55 8.93 10.02
N PRO A 96 15.15 7.80 10.42
CA PRO A 96 15.98 7.02 9.50
C PRO A 96 15.20 6.66 8.23
N ALA A 97 15.85 6.68 7.07
CA ALA A 97 15.20 6.37 5.79
C ALA A 97 14.54 4.97 5.78
N THR A 98 15.04 4.05 6.60
CA THR A 98 14.49 2.71 6.82
C THR A 98 13.11 2.69 7.48
N ARG A 99 12.58 3.84 7.92
CA ARG A 99 11.25 3.97 8.53
C ARG A 99 10.27 4.80 7.72
N VAL A 100 10.64 5.22 6.52
CA VAL A 100 9.77 6.01 5.63
C VAL A 100 9.68 5.32 4.29
N PHE A 101 8.53 4.70 4.02
CA PHE A 101 8.29 3.93 2.81
C PHE A 101 7.29 4.65 1.90
N GLY A 102 7.59 4.68 0.60
CA GLY A 102 6.59 4.99 -0.42
C GLY A 102 6.00 3.69 -0.97
N SER A 103 4.72 3.72 -1.36
CA SER A 103 4.12 2.58 -2.08
C SER A 103 4.83 2.28 -3.40
N GLY A 104 5.38 3.32 -4.05
CA GLY A 104 6.18 3.23 -5.27
C GLY A 104 5.49 2.40 -6.35
N CYS A 105 6.26 1.53 -7.00
CA CYS A 105 5.80 0.65 -8.08
C CYS A 105 5.20 -0.68 -7.58
N ASN A 106 4.79 -0.79 -6.30
CA ASN A 106 4.21 -2.05 -5.80
C ASN A 106 2.89 -2.38 -6.51
N LEU A 107 2.03 -1.37 -6.70
CA LEU A 107 0.77 -1.53 -7.43
C LEU A 107 1.02 -1.82 -8.92
N ASP A 108 2.01 -1.14 -9.52
CA ASP A 108 2.39 -1.39 -10.91
C ASP A 108 2.88 -2.82 -11.10
N SER A 109 3.72 -3.31 -10.18
CA SER A 109 4.19 -4.69 -10.20
C SER A 109 3.03 -5.70 -10.01
N ALA A 110 2.06 -5.40 -9.16
CA ALA A 110 0.87 -6.23 -9.01
C ALA A 110 0.03 -6.27 -10.30
N ARG A 111 -0.19 -5.11 -10.95
CA ARG A 111 -0.88 -5.01 -12.25
C ARG A 111 -0.11 -5.75 -13.35
N PHE A 112 1.20 -5.59 -13.39
CA PHE A 112 2.07 -6.27 -14.34
C PHE A 112 1.95 -7.79 -14.21
N ARG A 113 1.99 -8.32 -12.98
CA ARG A 113 1.78 -9.74 -12.70
C ARG A 113 0.38 -10.22 -13.06
N TYR A 114 -0.64 -9.38 -12.85
CA TYR A 114 -2.01 -9.67 -13.27
C TYR A 114 -2.11 -9.87 -14.78
N LEU A 115 -1.60 -8.92 -15.57
CA LEU A 115 -1.64 -8.97 -17.04
C LEU A 115 -0.78 -10.10 -17.63
N ILE A 116 0.38 -10.38 -17.02
CA ILE A 116 1.18 -11.56 -17.38
C ILE A 116 0.37 -12.84 -17.13
N GLY A 117 -0.29 -12.94 -15.96
CA GLY A 117 -1.11 -14.08 -15.61
C GLY A 117 -2.28 -14.29 -16.56
N GLU A 118 -2.98 -13.21 -16.93
CA GLU A 118 -4.06 -13.22 -17.91
C GLU A 118 -3.57 -13.73 -19.27
N LYS A 119 -2.43 -13.24 -19.75
CA LYS A 119 -1.85 -13.66 -21.04
C LYS A 119 -1.40 -15.13 -21.04
N LEU A 120 -0.90 -15.65 -19.92
CA LEU A 120 -0.38 -17.02 -19.81
C LEU A 120 -1.42 -18.04 -19.32
N GLY A 121 -2.60 -17.58 -18.87
CA GLY A 121 -3.57 -18.46 -18.21
C GLY A 121 -3.09 -18.99 -16.86
N VAL A 122 -2.24 -18.23 -16.16
CA VAL A 122 -1.64 -18.62 -14.87
C VAL A 122 -2.04 -17.60 -13.80
N HIS A 123 -2.34 -18.06 -12.59
CA HIS A 123 -2.72 -17.15 -11.51
C HIS A 123 -1.55 -16.18 -11.17
N PRO A 124 -1.81 -14.88 -10.93
CA PRO A 124 -0.74 -13.87 -10.72
C PRO A 124 0.20 -14.15 -9.55
N THR A 125 -0.21 -14.98 -8.59
CA THR A 125 0.67 -15.44 -7.50
C THR A 125 1.85 -16.27 -8.00
N SER A 126 1.68 -16.98 -9.12
CA SER A 126 2.68 -17.82 -9.77
C SER A 126 3.41 -17.12 -10.91
N CYS A 127 3.02 -15.87 -11.22
CA CYS A 127 3.70 -15.00 -12.16
C CYS A 127 4.57 -14.00 -11.40
N HIS A 128 5.86 -13.99 -11.71
CA HIS A 128 6.83 -13.12 -11.07
C HIS A 128 7.33 -12.09 -12.08
N GLY A 129 7.21 -10.82 -11.74
CA GLY A 129 7.61 -9.68 -12.56
C GLY A 129 7.59 -8.41 -11.72
N TRP A 130 8.47 -7.48 -12.05
CA TRP A 130 8.71 -6.27 -11.27
C TRP A 130 8.72 -5.05 -12.16
N ILE A 131 8.05 -4.00 -11.71
CA ILE A 131 8.19 -2.65 -12.22
C ILE A 131 8.90 -1.84 -11.14
N ILE A 132 9.93 -1.07 -11.54
CA ILE A 132 10.73 -0.24 -10.65
C ILE A 132 10.84 1.18 -11.20
N GLY A 133 11.46 2.07 -10.43
CA GLY A 133 11.68 3.46 -10.80
C GLY A 133 10.54 4.36 -10.33
N GLU A 134 10.18 5.33 -11.17
CA GLU A 134 9.06 6.22 -10.90
C GLU A 134 7.74 5.46 -11.05
N HIS A 135 6.78 5.73 -10.18
CA HIS A 135 5.40 5.28 -10.38
C HIS A 135 4.76 6.10 -11.50
N GLY A 136 4.33 5.45 -12.59
CA GLY A 136 3.72 6.12 -13.76
C GLY A 136 4.55 5.99 -15.03
N ASP A 137 4.57 7.06 -15.84
CA ASP A 137 5.06 7.05 -17.22
C ASP A 137 6.53 6.64 -17.36
N SER A 138 7.37 7.00 -16.39
CA SER A 138 8.80 6.70 -16.38
C SER A 138 9.14 5.38 -15.67
N SER A 139 8.13 4.56 -15.37
CA SER A 139 8.32 3.26 -14.73
C SER A 139 9.06 2.28 -15.65
N VAL A 140 9.87 1.39 -15.07
CA VAL A 140 10.74 0.48 -15.81
C VAL A 140 10.35 -0.98 -15.55
N PRO A 141 9.85 -1.72 -16.56
CA PRO A 141 9.57 -3.15 -16.45
C PRO A 141 10.88 -3.96 -16.53
N LEU A 142 11.15 -4.78 -15.52
CA LEU A 142 12.35 -5.62 -15.46
C LEU A 142 12.15 -6.95 -16.19
N TRP A 143 12.15 -6.90 -17.52
CA TRP A 143 11.95 -8.07 -18.40
C TRP A 143 12.91 -9.24 -18.13
N SER A 144 14.14 -8.96 -17.70
CA SER A 144 15.12 -9.99 -17.33
C SER A 144 14.73 -10.79 -16.09
N GLY A 145 13.93 -10.22 -15.19
CA GLY A 145 13.45 -10.87 -13.97
C GLY A 145 12.09 -11.55 -14.12
N VAL A 146 11.44 -11.44 -15.28
CA VAL A 146 10.11 -12.03 -15.50
C VAL A 146 10.23 -13.55 -15.62
N ASN A 147 9.52 -14.27 -14.75
CA ASN A 147 9.56 -15.72 -14.70
C ASN A 147 8.25 -16.34 -14.17
N VAL A 148 8.03 -17.60 -14.53
CA VAL A 148 6.98 -18.46 -13.97
C VAL A 148 7.65 -19.75 -13.51
N ALA A 149 7.41 -20.16 -12.26
CA ALA A 149 8.07 -21.32 -11.65
C ALA A 149 9.60 -21.33 -11.78
N GLY A 150 10.24 -20.15 -11.75
CA GLY A 150 11.69 -19.98 -11.90
C GLY A 150 12.22 -20.04 -13.34
N VAL A 151 11.36 -20.31 -14.34
CA VAL A 151 11.76 -20.29 -15.76
C VAL A 151 11.66 -18.86 -16.29
N ALA A 152 12.81 -18.29 -16.66
CA ALA A 152 12.90 -16.92 -17.17
C ALA A 152 12.30 -16.80 -18.58
N LEU A 153 11.30 -15.92 -18.73
CA LEU A 153 10.62 -15.69 -20.00
C LEU A 153 11.57 -15.15 -21.07
N LYS A 154 12.54 -14.32 -20.67
CA LYS A 154 13.54 -13.74 -21.59
C LYS A 154 14.54 -14.77 -22.12
N THR A 155 14.71 -15.90 -21.45
CA THR A 155 15.52 -17.02 -21.97
C THR A 155 14.76 -17.80 -23.04
N LEU A 156 13.43 -17.91 -22.90
CA LEU A 156 12.56 -18.56 -23.89
C LEU A 156 12.35 -17.68 -25.12
N ASP A 157 12.15 -16.38 -24.91
CA ASP A 157 12.11 -15.36 -25.97
C ASP A 157 13.10 -14.22 -25.67
N PRO A 158 14.29 -14.22 -26.32
CA PRO A 158 15.27 -13.16 -26.15
C PRO A 158 14.77 -11.76 -26.54
N LYS A 159 13.70 -11.67 -27.36
CA LYS A 159 13.12 -10.41 -27.82
C LYS A 159 12.05 -9.87 -26.87
N LEU A 160 11.71 -10.58 -25.80
CA LEU A 160 10.72 -10.17 -24.81
C LEU A 160 10.91 -8.72 -24.36
N GLY A 161 9.86 -7.92 -24.55
CA GLY A 161 9.84 -6.51 -24.13
C GLY A 161 10.52 -5.54 -25.10
N THR A 162 11.01 -6.02 -26.25
CA THR A 162 11.52 -5.18 -27.35
C THR A 162 10.44 -4.91 -28.39
N ASP A 163 10.68 -3.96 -29.30
CA ASP A 163 9.74 -3.69 -30.40
C ASP A 163 9.75 -4.80 -31.48
N ALA A 164 10.74 -5.69 -31.46
CA ALA A 164 10.86 -6.84 -32.37
C ALA A 164 10.13 -8.10 -31.87
N ASP A 165 9.49 -8.02 -30.71
CA ASP A 165 8.72 -9.07 -30.06
C ASP A 165 7.41 -9.33 -30.83
N LYS A 166 7.17 -10.58 -31.26
CA LYS A 166 5.95 -10.93 -32.00
C LYS A 166 4.71 -10.92 -31.10
N ASP A 167 4.88 -11.28 -29.84
CA ASP A 167 3.81 -11.35 -28.86
C ASP A 167 3.55 -9.99 -28.22
N GLN A 168 4.36 -8.98 -28.54
CA GLN A 168 4.18 -7.59 -28.11
C GLN A 168 4.08 -7.46 -26.59
N TRP A 169 4.96 -8.15 -25.83
CA TRP A 169 4.94 -8.10 -24.36
C TRP A 169 5.13 -6.68 -23.82
N LYS A 170 5.81 -5.80 -24.56
CA LYS A 170 5.94 -4.37 -24.23
C LYS A 170 4.59 -3.68 -24.03
N ASN A 171 3.52 -4.13 -24.70
CA ASN A 171 2.18 -3.56 -24.51
C ASN A 171 1.60 -3.85 -23.13
N ILE A 172 2.04 -4.90 -22.44
CA ILE A 172 1.62 -5.15 -21.05
C ILE A 172 2.11 -4.00 -20.15
N HIS A 173 3.35 -3.53 -20.33
CA HIS A 173 3.85 -2.39 -19.56
C HIS A 173 3.08 -1.10 -19.89
N LYS A 174 2.78 -0.86 -21.18
CA LYS A 174 1.92 0.26 -21.57
C LYS A 174 0.56 0.22 -20.85
N GLN A 175 -0.10 -0.93 -20.78
CA GLN A 175 -1.38 -1.08 -20.06
C GLN A 175 -1.27 -0.88 -18.54
N VAL A 176 -0.08 -1.07 -17.95
CA VAL A 176 0.13 -0.75 -16.54
C VAL A 176 0.16 0.76 -16.30
N VAL A 177 0.75 1.49 -17.25
CA VAL A 177 0.94 2.95 -17.22
C VAL A 177 -0.32 3.69 -17.67
N GLU A 178 -0.87 3.30 -18.82
CA GLU A 178 -2.02 3.93 -19.48
C GLU A 178 -3.33 3.51 -18.79
N ARG A 179 -3.75 4.31 -17.82
CA ARG A 179 -5.11 4.36 -17.31
C ARG A 179 -5.55 5.79 -17.03
#